data_AF-A0A9P8XXN6-F1
#
_entry.id   AF-A0A9P8XXN6-F1
#
_cell.length_a   1.000
_cell.length_b   1.000
_cell.length_c   1.000
_cell.angle_alpha   90.00
_cell.angle_beta   90.00
_cell.angle_gamma   90.00
#
_symmetry.space_group_name_H-M   'P 1'
#
loop_
_entity.id
_entity.type
_entity.pdbx_description
1 polymer ?
#
loop_
_entity_poly.entity_id
_entity_poly.type
_entity_poly.pdbx_seq_one_letter_code
_entity_poly.pdbx_strand_id
1 'polypeptide(L)'
;MMPSQRASVKYVPVSDGTDIDSFEEDSQTVFDDTASTSALPSKHESQPRIGHTEAIRRPWIIAIFLVSILATAFISGVGGYYYGRVAEKEQHTLDWFCTVDHTFHYRKGFALPPGDESQKYWNLIFPRGRGFIQHPTISPEPHGLAVYHQLHCLDAIRRGYYAAKDGVEPDHNSHAAPGHVRHCIDYLRQSLMCNADTNLEPIDMQLGGVTGFGNERKCRDIVRIMKFADKWRTHNQTIIT
;
A
#
# COMPACT_ATOMS: atom_id res chain seq x y z
N MET A 1 -20.81 10.21 36.11
CA MET A 1 -21.08 8.84 35.65
C MET A 1 -21.88 8.91 34.37
N MET A 2 -21.24 8.68 33.22
CA MET A 2 -21.90 8.47 31.93
C MET A 2 -21.40 7.13 31.36
N PRO A 3 -22.26 6.33 30.70
CA PRO A 3 -21.92 4.95 30.36
C PRO A 3 -21.12 4.86 29.05
N SER A 4 -20.07 4.06 29.10
CA SER A 4 -19.23 3.60 27.99
C SER A 4 -20.05 2.76 27.01
N GLN A 5 -20.22 3.23 25.77
CA GLN A 5 -20.73 2.38 24.68
C GLN A 5 -19.58 1.52 24.12
N ARG A 6 -19.70 0.22 24.36
CA ARG A 6 -18.79 -0.82 23.88
C ARG A 6 -19.17 -1.17 22.44
N ALA A 7 -18.40 -0.69 21.46
CA ALA A 7 -18.57 -1.12 20.07
C ALA A 7 -18.05 -2.56 19.93
N SER A 8 -18.97 -3.51 19.70
CA SER A 8 -18.66 -4.89 19.40
C SER A 8 -18.31 -5.02 17.91
N VAL A 9 -17.03 -5.24 17.61
CA VAL A 9 -16.58 -5.59 16.26
C VAL A 9 -17.08 -7.01 15.96
N LYS A 10 -18.09 -7.13 15.10
CA LYS A 10 -18.55 -8.42 14.56
C LYS A 10 -17.56 -8.87 13.48
N TYR A 11 -16.94 -10.02 13.71
CA TYR A 11 -16.16 -10.76 12.72
C TYR A 11 -17.09 -11.25 11.61
N VAL A 12 -16.83 -10.86 10.36
CA VAL A 12 -17.52 -11.37 9.17
C VAL A 12 -16.59 -12.36 8.47
N PRO A 13 -16.92 -13.66 8.40
CA PRO A 13 -16.11 -14.61 7.66
C PRO A 13 -16.21 -14.34 6.15
N VAL A 14 -15.08 -14.45 5.46
CA VAL A 14 -14.97 -14.34 4.00
C VAL A 14 -15.72 -15.51 3.38
N SER A 15 -16.83 -15.23 2.68
CA SER A 15 -17.56 -16.19 1.88
C SER A 15 -16.75 -16.60 0.65
N ASP A 16 -16.84 -17.88 0.32
CA ASP A 16 -16.27 -18.51 -0.87
C ASP A 16 -16.65 -17.75 -2.15
N GLY A 17 -15.70 -17.69 -3.07
CA GLY A 17 -15.83 -16.94 -4.31
C GLY A 17 -16.77 -17.60 -5.31
N THR A 18 -17.55 -16.76 -6.00
CA THR A 18 -18.00 -16.95 -7.38
C THR A 18 -18.43 -15.61 -7.98
N ASP A 19 -18.04 -15.43 -9.24
CA ASP A 19 -18.69 -14.69 -10.34
C ASP A 19 -18.92 -13.17 -10.26
N ILE A 20 -18.19 -12.44 -11.11
CA ILE A 20 -18.61 -11.13 -11.62
C ILE A 20 -18.20 -11.03 -13.10
N ASP A 21 -19.10 -11.43 -13.99
CA ASP A 21 -19.12 -11.03 -15.40
C ASP A 21 -20.58 -10.75 -15.75
N SER A 22 -20.93 -9.47 -15.94
CA SER A 22 -22.03 -8.96 -16.77
C SER A 22 -22.38 -7.53 -16.36
N PHE A 23 -22.03 -6.57 -17.21
CA PHE A 23 -22.73 -5.30 -17.31
C PHE A 23 -22.91 -5.04 -18.81
N GLU A 24 -24.15 -5.20 -19.28
CA GLU A 24 -24.61 -4.79 -20.60
C GLU A 24 -25.66 -3.70 -20.39
N GLU A 25 -25.50 -2.59 -21.09
CA GLU A 25 -26.19 -1.32 -20.90
C GLU A 25 -27.30 -1.20 -21.94
N ASP A 26 -28.54 -1.01 -21.47
CA ASP A 26 -29.74 -0.98 -22.29
C ASP A 26 -30.31 0.45 -22.30
N SER A 27 -30.39 1.11 -23.46
CA SER A 27 -31.35 2.19 -23.69
C SER A 27 -31.54 2.49 -25.19
N GLN A 28 -32.73 2.20 -25.70
CA GLN A 28 -33.27 2.82 -26.91
C GLN A 28 -34.68 3.32 -26.62
N THR A 29 -34.85 4.65 -26.70
CA THR A 29 -36.16 5.31 -26.63
C THR A 29 -36.75 5.46 -28.03
N VAL A 30 -37.99 5.01 -28.13
CA VAL A 30 -38.93 5.18 -29.25
C VAL A 30 -39.47 6.62 -29.27
N PHE A 31 -39.61 7.22 -30.46
CA PHE A 31 -40.62 8.25 -30.72
C PHE A 31 -41.15 8.08 -32.16
N ASP A 32 -42.45 7.79 -32.24
CA ASP A 32 -43.30 7.90 -33.43
C ASP A 32 -43.60 9.38 -33.72
N ASP A 33 -43.80 9.71 -35.00
CA ASP A 33 -44.89 10.61 -35.37
C ASP A 33 -45.31 10.37 -36.83
N THR A 34 -46.63 10.23 -36.98
CA THR A 34 -47.33 10.08 -38.25
C THR A 34 -47.90 11.43 -38.67
N ALA A 35 -47.79 11.79 -39.95
CA ALA A 35 -48.67 12.77 -40.56
C ALA A 35 -48.93 12.47 -42.04
N SER A 36 -50.22 12.32 -42.33
CA SER A 36 -50.85 12.14 -43.63
C SER A 36 -50.79 13.41 -44.48
N THR A 37 -50.73 13.31 -45.82
CA THR A 37 -51.77 13.85 -46.74
C THR A 37 -51.45 13.70 -48.24
N SER A 38 -52.45 13.14 -48.93
CA SER A 38 -52.99 13.44 -50.27
C SER A 38 -52.14 13.46 -51.55
N ALA A 39 -52.69 12.77 -52.55
CA ALA A 39 -52.25 12.58 -53.93
C ALA A 39 -52.51 13.78 -54.89
N LEU A 40 -51.72 13.85 -55.98
CA LEU A 40 -52.16 14.06 -57.38
C LEU A 40 -50.94 13.96 -58.35
N PRO A 41 -51.14 13.58 -59.64
CA PRO A 41 -50.09 13.01 -60.49
C PRO A 41 -49.38 14.00 -61.44
N SER A 42 -48.14 13.60 -61.74
CA SER A 42 -47.21 13.94 -62.83
C SER A 42 -47.46 15.16 -63.72
N LYS A 43 -46.54 16.13 -63.63
CA LYS A 43 -46.07 16.88 -64.80
C LYS A 43 -44.59 16.62 -65.02
N HIS A 44 -44.30 16.21 -66.23
CA HIS A 44 -42.99 15.84 -66.75
C HIS A 44 -42.17 17.12 -66.94
N GLU A 45 -41.23 17.39 -66.05
CA GLU A 45 -40.25 18.47 -66.20
C GLU A 45 -38.86 17.84 -66.27
N SER A 46 -38.24 17.90 -67.44
CA SER A 46 -36.90 17.38 -67.69
C SER A 46 -35.88 18.17 -66.88
N GLN A 47 -35.47 17.66 -65.72
CA GLN A 47 -34.33 18.21 -64.99
C GLN A 47 -33.03 17.99 -65.77
N PRO A 48 -32.11 18.97 -65.77
CA PRO A 48 -30.78 18.80 -66.35
C PRO A 48 -30.05 17.70 -65.58
N ARG A 49 -29.39 16.81 -66.33
CA ARG A 49 -28.59 15.70 -65.81
C ARG A 49 -27.46 16.28 -64.96
N ILE A 50 -27.65 16.38 -63.65
CA ILE A 50 -26.54 16.57 -62.70
C ILE A 50 -25.69 15.32 -62.86
N GLY A 51 -24.47 15.49 -63.39
CA GLY A 51 -23.53 14.40 -63.51
C GLY A 51 -23.37 13.74 -62.14
N HIS A 52 -23.61 12.44 -62.07
CA HIS A 52 -23.06 11.64 -60.98
C HIS A 52 -21.55 11.85 -61.02
N THR A 53 -21.04 12.76 -60.19
CA THR A 53 -19.66 12.64 -59.72
C THR A 53 -19.68 11.35 -58.92
N GLU A 54 -19.32 10.24 -59.56
CA GLU A 54 -18.79 9.06 -58.87
C GLU A 54 -17.75 9.60 -57.90
N ALA A 55 -18.13 9.74 -56.62
CA ALA A 55 -17.21 10.13 -55.58
C ALA A 55 -16.16 9.03 -55.58
N ILE A 56 -15.02 9.28 -56.23
CA ILE A 56 -13.94 8.32 -56.39
C ILE A 56 -13.55 7.91 -54.98
N ARG A 57 -14.07 6.77 -54.52
CA ARG A 57 -13.75 6.19 -53.24
C ARG A 57 -12.29 5.78 -53.39
N ARG A 58 -11.38 6.59 -52.85
CA ARG A 58 -9.93 6.41 -52.94
C ARG A 58 -9.52 5.53 -51.76
N PRO A 59 -9.50 4.18 -51.88
CA PRO A 59 -9.17 3.28 -50.76
C PRO A 59 -7.77 3.56 -50.20
N TRP A 60 -6.87 4.08 -51.03
CA TRP A 60 -5.53 4.52 -50.64
C TRP A 60 -5.55 5.69 -49.66
N ILE A 61 -6.54 6.60 -49.72
CA ILE A 61 -6.69 7.67 -48.72
C ILE A 61 -7.07 7.09 -47.37
N ILE A 62 -8.05 6.17 -47.33
CA ILE A 62 -8.46 5.48 -46.10
C ILE A 62 -7.29 4.69 -45.51
N ALA A 63 -6.53 3.97 -46.35
CA ALA A 63 -5.35 3.24 -45.91
C ALA A 63 -4.28 4.18 -45.30
N ILE A 64 -4.02 5.34 -45.91
CA ILE A 64 -3.11 6.34 -45.36
C ILE A 64 -3.59 6.85 -44.00
N PHE A 65 -4.89 7.16 -43.86
CA PHE A 65 -5.46 7.57 -42.58
C PHE A 65 -5.32 6.49 -41.51
N LEU A 66 -5.63 5.22 -41.82
CA LEU A 66 -5.49 4.11 -40.86
C LEU A 66 -4.03 3.88 -40.45
N VAL A 67 -3.10 3.93 -41.41
CA VAL A 67 -1.66 3.83 -41.13
C VAL A 67 -1.20 5.00 -40.25
N SER A 68 -1.69 6.22 -40.49
CA SER A 68 -1.35 7.37 -39.66
C SER A 68 -1.86 7.24 -38.22
N ILE A 69 -3.08 6.71 -38.02
CA ILE A 69 -3.65 6.44 -36.70
C ILE A 69 -2.86 5.36 -35.96
N LEU A 70 -2.48 4.28 -36.66
CA LEU A 70 -1.68 3.22 -36.06
C LEU A 70 -0.27 3.72 -35.70
N ALA A 71 0.33 4.55 -36.55
CA ALA A 71 1.64 5.14 -36.28
C ALA A 71 1.60 6.10 -35.08
N THR A 72 0.58 6.96 -34.97
CA THR A 72 0.44 7.87 -33.81
C THR A 72 0.15 7.11 -32.53
N ALA A 73 -0.70 6.09 -32.57
CA ALA A 73 -0.96 5.21 -31.42
C ALA A 73 0.32 4.48 -30.97
N PHE A 74 1.12 3.97 -31.90
CA PHE A 74 2.38 3.31 -31.59
C PHE A 74 3.40 4.28 -30.99
N ILE A 75 3.61 5.45 -31.60
CA ILE A 75 4.53 6.47 -31.10
C ILE A 75 4.11 6.95 -29.71
N SER A 76 2.81 7.20 -29.50
CA SER A 76 2.28 7.61 -28.20
C SER A 76 2.40 6.50 -27.15
N GLY A 77 2.15 5.24 -27.52
CA GLY A 77 2.28 4.10 -26.61
C GLY A 77 3.72 3.86 -26.19
N VAL A 78 4.66 3.89 -27.15
CA VAL A 78 6.09 3.76 -26.87
C VAL A 78 6.60 4.96 -26.07
N GLY A 79 6.24 6.18 -26.47
CA GLY A 79 6.59 7.40 -25.73
C GLY A 79 6.05 7.40 -24.31
N GLY A 80 4.79 7.01 -24.11
CA GLY A 80 4.17 6.84 -22.80
C GLY A 80 4.84 5.78 -21.95
N TYR A 81 5.22 4.64 -22.53
CA TYR A 81 5.98 3.60 -21.82
C TYR A 81 7.34 4.11 -21.34
N TYR A 82 8.13 4.74 -22.23
CA TYR A 82 9.44 5.28 -21.85
C TYR A 82 9.32 6.42 -20.85
N TYR A 83 8.36 7.33 -21.04
CA TYR A 83 8.08 8.42 -20.10
C TYR A 83 7.68 7.87 -18.72
N GLY A 84 6.79 6.88 -18.67
CA GLY A 84 6.38 6.22 -17.42
C GLY A 84 7.56 5.56 -16.70
N ARG A 85 8.47 4.91 -17.43
CA ARG A 85 9.68 4.29 -16.85
C ARG A 85 10.68 5.32 -16.33
N VAL A 86 10.79 6.49 -16.95
CA VAL A 86 11.62 7.60 -16.45
C VAL A 86 10.98 8.22 -15.20
N ALA A 87 9.68 8.49 -15.23
CA ALA A 87 8.94 9.04 -14.10
C ALA A 87 8.97 8.11 -12.87
N GLU A 88 8.84 6.80 -13.06
CA GLU A 88 9.00 5.79 -12.00
C GLU A 88 10.40 5.82 -11.37
N LYS A 89 11.43 6.02 -12.20
CA LYS A 89 12.83 6.14 -11.73
C LYS A 89 13.07 7.45 -10.98
N GLU A 90 12.45 8.55 -11.40
CA GLU A 90 12.55 9.84 -10.69
C GLU A 90 11.78 9.84 -9.35
N GLN A 91 10.62 9.18 -9.28
CA GLN A 91 9.89 8.99 -8.02
C GLN A 91 10.77 8.29 -6.95
N HIS A 92 11.57 7.30 -7.35
CA HIS A 92 12.55 6.64 -6.49
C HIS A 92 13.69 7.57 -6.00
N THR A 93 14.00 8.64 -6.74
CA THR A 93 15.00 9.66 -6.33
C THR A 93 14.41 10.77 -5.44
N LEU A 94 13.09 10.90 -5.40
CA LEU A 94 12.36 11.84 -4.56
C LEU A 94 11.91 11.25 -3.21
N ASP A 95 12.22 9.98 -2.95
CA ASP A 95 11.98 9.37 -1.65
C ASP A 95 12.95 9.97 -0.62
N TRP A 96 12.42 10.73 0.33
CA TRP A 96 13.21 11.29 1.44
C TRP A 96 13.92 10.21 2.26
N PHE A 97 13.49 8.94 2.14
CA PHE A 97 14.00 7.80 2.89
C PHE A 97 14.41 6.63 1.97
N CYS A 98 15.25 6.91 0.97
CA CYS A 98 15.77 5.92 0.01
C CYS A 98 16.04 4.53 0.63
N THR A 99 15.58 3.48 -0.05
CA THR A 99 15.90 2.09 0.30
C THR A 99 17.40 1.81 0.15
N VAL A 100 17.96 1.08 1.13
CA VAL A 100 19.35 0.62 1.12
C VAL A 100 19.42 -0.89 1.37
N ASP A 101 20.39 -1.55 0.74
CA ASP A 101 20.67 -2.96 1.01
C ASP A 101 21.28 -3.11 2.41
N HIS A 102 20.70 -3.99 3.21
CA HIS A 102 21.17 -4.27 4.57
C HIS A 102 21.13 -5.77 4.88
N THR A 103 22.22 -6.28 5.44
CA THR A 103 22.30 -7.67 5.93
C THR A 103 22.21 -7.68 7.44
N PHE A 104 21.38 -8.56 7.98
CA PHE A 104 21.21 -8.68 9.42
C PHE A 104 22.40 -9.38 10.04
N HIS A 105 22.97 -8.76 11.07
CA HIS A 105 24.05 -9.30 11.86
C HIS A 105 23.67 -9.20 13.33
N TYR A 106 23.76 -10.30 14.07
CA TYR A 106 23.44 -10.28 15.49
C TYR A 106 24.39 -9.34 16.26
N ARG A 107 23.81 -8.36 16.95
CA ARG A 107 24.50 -7.37 17.78
C ARG A 107 24.06 -7.54 19.23
N LYS A 108 24.82 -8.37 19.95
CA LYS A 108 24.59 -8.68 21.38
C LYS A 108 24.31 -7.44 22.25
N GLY A 109 24.98 -6.33 22.01
CA GLY A 109 24.86 -5.10 22.80
C GLY A 109 23.44 -4.54 22.93
N PHE A 110 22.62 -4.64 21.89
CA PHE A 110 21.22 -4.16 21.91
C PHE A 110 20.31 -5.03 22.79
N ALA A 111 20.70 -6.27 23.03
CA ALA A 111 19.90 -7.25 23.73
C ALA A 111 20.34 -7.49 25.19
N LEU A 112 21.43 -6.85 25.65
CA LEU A 112 21.93 -7.01 27.02
C LEU A 112 20.90 -6.54 28.07
N PRO A 113 21.07 -6.95 29.35
CA PRO A 113 20.33 -6.37 30.47
C PRO A 113 20.44 -4.84 30.51
N PRO A 114 19.43 -4.12 31.04
CA PRO A 114 19.52 -2.66 31.22
C PRO A 114 20.75 -2.29 32.04
N GLY A 115 21.54 -1.35 31.52
CA GLY A 115 22.81 -0.93 32.10
C GLY A 115 23.60 -0.09 31.08
N ASP A 116 24.72 0.50 31.52
CA ASP A 116 25.48 1.48 30.75
C ASP A 116 25.88 1.01 29.35
N GLU A 117 26.28 -0.26 29.20
CA GLU A 117 26.64 -0.84 27.91
C GLU A 117 25.44 -0.87 26.96
N SER A 118 24.34 -1.50 27.37
CA SER A 118 23.12 -1.57 26.55
C SER A 118 22.58 -0.18 26.22
N GLN A 119 22.64 0.76 27.17
CA GLN A 119 22.14 2.12 26.99
C GLN A 119 22.94 2.87 25.91
N LYS A 120 24.26 2.65 25.79
CA LYS A 120 25.06 3.21 24.70
C LYS A 120 24.54 2.75 23.35
N TYR A 121 24.26 1.45 23.18
CA TYR A 121 23.71 0.92 21.93
C TYR A 121 22.35 1.53 21.58
N TRP A 122 21.43 1.56 22.54
CA TRP A 122 20.10 2.15 22.31
C TRP A 122 20.19 3.66 22.01
N ASN A 123 21.09 4.40 22.64
CA ASN A 123 21.30 5.81 22.33
C ASN A 123 21.84 6.05 20.90
N LEU A 124 22.56 5.10 20.30
CA LEU A 124 23.13 5.26 18.95
C LEU A 124 22.07 5.21 17.84
N ILE A 125 20.91 4.61 18.09
CA ILE A 125 19.87 4.42 17.07
C ILE A 125 18.69 5.39 17.21
N PHE A 126 18.67 6.22 18.26
CA PHE A 126 17.70 7.29 18.42
C PHE A 126 18.34 8.63 18.03
N PRO A 127 17.74 9.40 17.11
CA PRO A 127 18.20 10.74 16.80
C PRO A 127 17.96 11.67 17.99
N ARG A 128 18.57 12.87 17.93
CA ARG A 128 18.16 13.97 18.81
C ARG A 128 16.66 14.20 18.66
N GLY A 129 15.97 14.46 19.77
CA GLY A 129 14.50 14.53 19.79
C GLY A 129 13.80 13.16 19.76
N ARG A 130 14.54 12.03 19.78
CA ARG A 130 14.01 10.65 19.90
C ARG A 130 12.99 10.24 18.83
N GLY A 131 12.96 10.92 17.70
CA GLY A 131 12.04 10.62 16.60
C GLY A 131 10.77 11.48 16.55
N PHE A 132 10.61 12.45 17.45
CA PHE A 132 9.61 13.50 17.30
C PHE A 132 10.08 14.55 16.30
N ILE A 133 9.22 14.88 15.34
CA ILE A 133 9.51 15.83 14.27
C ILE A 133 8.40 16.87 14.14
N GLN A 134 8.77 18.01 13.55
CA GLN A 134 7.84 19.01 13.03
C GLN A 134 8.42 19.51 11.71
N HIS A 135 7.62 19.46 10.65
CA HIS A 135 8.04 19.82 9.29
C HIS A 135 6.97 20.68 8.63
N PRO A 136 7.31 21.85 8.03
CA PRO A 136 6.34 22.83 7.56
C PRO A 136 5.22 22.28 6.65
N THR A 137 5.55 21.32 5.77
CA THR A 137 4.61 20.78 4.78
C THR A 137 3.91 19.50 5.22
N ILE A 138 4.66 18.48 5.67
CA ILE A 138 4.12 17.14 5.95
C ILE A 138 3.76 16.89 7.41
N SER A 139 4.26 17.71 8.33
CA SER A 139 3.98 17.60 9.77
C SER A 139 3.92 19.01 10.38
N PRO A 140 2.94 19.85 10.02
CA PRO A 140 2.86 21.23 10.52
C PRO A 140 2.79 21.29 12.05
N GLU A 141 2.14 20.28 12.65
CA GLU A 141 2.16 20.04 14.09
C GLU A 141 3.21 18.98 14.47
N PRO A 142 3.69 18.95 15.73
CA PRO A 142 4.59 17.92 16.20
C PRO A 142 3.96 16.51 16.11
N HIS A 143 4.70 15.57 15.52
CA HIS A 143 4.34 14.16 15.42
C HIS A 143 5.52 13.28 15.83
N GLY A 144 5.26 12.04 16.24
CA GLY A 144 6.26 11.00 16.35
C GLY A 144 6.36 10.20 15.05
N LEU A 145 7.58 9.89 14.59
CA LEU A 145 7.77 8.87 13.57
C LEU A 145 7.57 7.48 14.19
N ALA A 146 6.71 6.67 13.58
CA ALA A 146 6.29 5.39 14.13
C ALA A 146 7.45 4.42 14.40
N VAL A 147 8.48 4.38 13.54
CA VAL A 147 9.66 3.53 13.74
C VAL A 147 10.35 3.75 15.10
N TYR A 148 10.42 5.00 15.57
CA TYR A 148 11.06 5.29 16.86
C TYR A 148 10.16 4.94 18.03
N HIS A 149 8.85 5.05 17.87
CA HIS A 149 7.90 4.55 18.85
C HIS A 149 7.96 3.01 18.95
N GLN A 150 8.03 2.30 17.83
CA GLN A 150 8.21 0.85 17.79
C GLN A 150 9.52 0.42 18.47
N LEU A 151 10.63 1.11 18.19
CA LEU A 151 11.92 0.86 18.85
C LEU A 151 11.86 1.18 20.35
N HIS A 152 11.15 2.23 20.75
CA HIS A 152 10.96 2.60 22.16
C HIS A 152 10.19 1.50 22.91
N CYS A 153 9.10 1.00 22.32
CA CYS A 153 8.34 -0.12 22.85
C CYS A 153 9.17 -1.40 22.93
N LEU A 154 10.02 -1.68 21.93
CA LEU A 154 10.92 -2.83 21.96
C LEU A 154 11.96 -2.72 23.10
N ASP A 155 12.52 -1.54 23.36
CA ASP A 155 13.40 -1.31 24.51
C ASP A 155 12.65 -1.48 25.84
N ALA A 156 11.40 -1.02 25.92
CA ALA A 156 10.54 -1.19 27.09
C ALA A 156 10.25 -2.69 27.35
N ILE A 157 9.97 -3.49 26.31
CA ILE A 157 9.81 -4.94 26.43
C ILE A 157 11.09 -5.60 26.92
N ARG A 158 12.26 -5.22 26.37
CA ARG A 158 13.57 -5.71 26.83
C ARG A 158 13.77 -5.43 28.31
N ARG A 159 13.52 -4.19 28.76
CA ARG A 159 13.63 -3.81 30.18
C ARG A 159 12.66 -4.60 31.04
N GLY A 160 11.41 -4.74 30.61
CA GLY A 160 10.37 -5.51 31.31
C GLY A 160 10.75 -6.99 31.46
N TYR A 161 11.29 -7.61 30.41
CA TYR A 161 11.81 -8.98 30.46
C TYR A 161 12.88 -9.13 31.55
N TYR A 162 13.88 -8.25 31.57
CA TYR A 162 14.96 -8.33 32.57
C TYR A 162 14.51 -7.98 33.98
N ALA A 163 13.52 -7.10 34.14
CA ALA A 163 12.91 -6.82 35.43
C ALA A 163 12.08 -7.99 35.97
N ALA A 164 11.40 -8.73 35.08
CA ALA A 164 10.61 -9.91 35.45
C ALA A 164 11.45 -11.18 35.65
N LYS A 165 12.64 -11.25 35.04
CA LYS A 165 13.59 -12.36 35.15
C LYS A 165 14.30 -12.34 36.51
N ASP A 166 13.55 -12.46 37.59
CA ASP A 166 14.05 -12.35 38.96
C ASP A 166 14.55 -13.72 39.47
N GLY A 167 15.79 -14.08 39.11
CA GLY A 167 16.49 -15.28 39.61
C GLY A 167 15.96 -16.64 39.12
N VAL A 168 14.84 -16.67 38.39
CA VAL A 168 14.34 -17.88 37.73
C VAL A 168 15.01 -17.99 36.36
N GLU A 169 15.83 -19.03 36.19
CA GLU A 169 16.29 -19.41 34.85
C GLU A 169 15.16 -20.21 34.18
N PRO A 170 14.61 -19.70 33.06
CA PRO A 170 13.69 -20.48 32.23
C PRO A 170 14.39 -21.78 31.79
N ASP A 171 13.61 -22.83 31.55
CA ASP A 171 14.11 -24.03 30.90
C ASP A 171 14.97 -23.62 29.69
N HIS A 172 16.15 -24.21 29.54
CA HIS A 172 17.10 -23.86 28.48
C HIS A 172 16.52 -24.09 27.08
N ASN A 173 15.49 -24.94 26.97
CA ASN A 173 14.75 -25.17 25.73
C ASN A 173 13.55 -24.23 25.55
N SER A 174 13.24 -23.40 26.54
CA SER A 174 12.15 -22.43 26.46
C SER A 174 12.52 -21.25 25.57
N HIS A 175 11.55 -20.77 24.78
CA HIS A 175 11.65 -19.50 24.08
C HIS A 175 11.83 -18.29 25.01
N ALA A 176 11.56 -18.44 26.32
CA ALA A 176 11.85 -17.43 27.34
C ALA A 176 13.31 -17.43 27.82
N ALA A 177 14.10 -18.44 27.45
CA ALA A 177 15.51 -18.52 27.84
C ALA A 177 16.28 -17.27 27.39
N PRO A 178 17.20 -16.74 28.21
CA PRO A 178 17.89 -15.48 27.91
C PRO A 178 18.57 -15.44 26.55
N GLY A 179 19.15 -16.56 26.10
CA GLY A 179 19.76 -16.64 24.78
C GLY A 179 18.76 -16.39 23.66
N HIS A 180 17.59 -17.03 23.73
CA HIS A 180 16.54 -16.93 22.72
C HIS A 180 15.91 -15.53 22.72
N VAL A 181 15.53 -15.01 23.89
CA VAL A 181 14.96 -13.66 24.02
C VAL A 181 15.94 -12.60 23.51
N ARG A 182 17.23 -12.73 23.82
CA ARG A 182 18.24 -11.80 23.33
C ARG A 182 18.36 -11.79 21.81
N HIS A 183 18.32 -12.97 21.18
CA HIS A 183 18.27 -13.09 19.73
C HIS A 183 17.01 -12.42 19.16
N CYS A 184 15.83 -12.69 19.74
CA CYS A 184 14.57 -12.09 19.31
C CYS A 184 14.55 -10.56 19.40
N ILE A 185 15.05 -9.99 20.51
CA ILE A 185 15.10 -8.52 20.66
C ILE A 185 15.93 -7.88 19.55
N ASP A 186 17.12 -8.42 19.25
CA ASP A 186 17.96 -7.84 18.21
C ASP A 186 17.44 -8.12 16.79
N TYR A 187 16.82 -9.29 16.56
CA TYR A 187 16.15 -9.61 15.30
C TYR A 187 14.96 -8.68 15.02
N LEU A 188 14.10 -8.46 16.01
CA LEU A 188 12.97 -7.53 15.90
C LEU A 188 13.46 -6.10 15.69
N ARG A 189 14.49 -5.66 16.43
CA ARG A 189 15.10 -4.33 16.23
C ARG A 189 15.55 -4.14 14.77
N GLN A 190 16.26 -5.12 14.22
CA GLN A 190 16.72 -5.05 12.83
C GLN A 190 15.54 -5.08 11.85
N SER A 191 14.51 -5.88 12.13
CA SER A 191 13.30 -5.95 11.31
C SER A 191 12.54 -4.62 11.27
N LEU A 192 12.41 -3.96 12.43
CA LEU A 192 11.80 -2.62 12.56
C LEU A 192 12.61 -1.56 11.82
N MET A 193 13.94 -1.60 11.90
CA MET A 193 14.80 -0.64 11.17
C MET A 193 14.81 -0.89 9.66
N CYS A 194 14.77 -2.17 9.23
CA CYS A 194 14.72 -2.54 7.83
C CYS A 194 13.39 -2.20 7.16
N ASN A 195 12.30 -2.24 7.91
CA ASN A 195 10.96 -1.86 7.47
C ASN A 195 10.51 -0.60 8.24
N ALA A 196 11.41 0.38 8.35
CA ALA A 196 11.20 1.59 9.14
C ALA A 196 9.87 2.24 8.78
N ASP A 197 8.92 2.19 9.71
CA ASP A 197 7.62 2.80 9.54
C ASP A 197 7.74 4.33 9.66
N THR A 198 7.66 5.01 8.54
CA THR A 198 7.79 6.47 8.41
C THR A 198 6.48 7.23 8.58
N ASN A 199 5.38 6.55 8.95
CA ASN A 199 4.11 7.23 9.23
C ASN A 199 4.23 8.15 10.45
N LEU A 200 3.43 9.23 10.41
CA LEU A 200 3.35 10.22 11.48
C LEU A 200 2.27 9.84 12.48
N GLU A 201 2.64 9.84 13.75
CA GLU A 201 1.75 9.56 14.87
C GLU A 201 1.48 10.86 15.63
N PRO A 202 0.21 11.28 15.76
CA PRO A 202 -0.13 12.52 16.47
C PRO A 202 0.19 12.36 17.95
N ILE A 203 0.70 13.45 18.54
CA ILE A 203 0.99 13.49 19.97
C ILE A 203 -0.31 13.60 20.75
N ASP A 204 -0.53 12.66 21.66
CA ASP A 204 -1.53 12.74 22.71
C ASP A 204 -0.99 13.60 23.85
N MET A 205 -1.55 14.80 24.00
CA MET A 205 -1.11 15.76 25.03
C MET A 205 -1.43 15.30 26.46
N GLN A 206 -2.42 14.42 26.67
CA GLN A 206 -2.74 13.90 28.01
C GLN A 206 -1.73 12.85 28.43
N LEU A 207 -1.23 12.05 27.49
CA LEU A 207 -0.23 11.02 27.72
C LEU A 207 1.22 11.54 27.63
N GLY A 208 1.42 12.72 27.01
CA GLY A 208 2.75 13.27 26.75
C GLY A 208 3.56 12.45 25.74
N GLY A 209 2.88 11.76 24.82
CA GLY A 209 3.51 10.81 23.90
C GLY A 209 2.59 10.44 22.73
N VAL A 210 2.90 9.33 22.06
CA VAL A 210 2.11 8.81 20.94
C VAL A 210 1.46 7.48 21.33
N THR A 211 0.25 7.21 20.84
CA THR A 211 -0.42 5.92 21.08
C THR A 211 -0.13 4.89 20.00
N GLY A 212 0.21 5.35 18.79
CA GLY A 212 0.40 4.52 17.60
C GLY A 212 -0.90 4.00 16.97
N PHE A 213 -2.05 4.18 17.61
CA PHE A 213 -3.34 3.66 17.17
C PHE A 213 -4.22 4.74 16.52
N GLY A 214 -5.17 4.30 15.68
CA GLY A 214 -6.16 5.18 15.05
C GLY A 214 -5.69 5.89 13.79
N ASN A 215 -4.43 5.68 13.37
CA ASN A 215 -3.87 6.25 12.15
C ASN A 215 -3.85 5.20 11.03
N GLU A 216 -4.24 5.60 9.82
CA GLU A 216 -4.21 4.72 8.65
C GLU A 216 -2.78 4.32 8.28
N ARG A 217 -2.58 3.07 7.86
CA ARG A 217 -1.29 2.52 7.43
C ARG A 217 -1.46 1.75 6.12
N LYS A 218 -0.45 1.85 5.25
CA LYS A 218 -0.36 0.99 4.06
C LYS A 218 0.44 -0.27 4.43
N CYS A 219 -0.28 -1.36 4.68
CA CYS A 219 0.29 -2.64 5.08
C CYS A 219 0.31 -3.64 3.92
N ARG A 220 1.15 -4.67 4.04
CA ARG A 220 1.01 -5.87 3.22
C ARG A 220 -0.25 -6.63 3.64
N ASP A 221 -0.96 -7.22 2.68
CA ASP A 221 -2.16 -8.02 2.96
C ASP A 221 -1.76 -9.31 3.72
N ILE A 222 -2.04 -9.31 5.03
CA ILE A 222 -1.69 -10.41 5.92
C ILE A 222 -2.44 -11.70 5.55
N VAL A 223 -3.67 -11.61 5.04
CA VAL A 223 -4.47 -12.79 4.66
C VAL A 223 -3.86 -13.47 3.45
N ARG A 224 -3.41 -12.70 2.45
CA ARG A 224 -2.69 -13.25 1.30
C ARG A 224 -1.36 -13.89 1.70
N ILE A 225 -0.62 -13.27 2.61
CA ILE A 225 0.63 -13.83 3.14
C ILE A 225 0.36 -15.16 3.86
N MET A 226 -0.66 -15.21 4.73
CA MET A 226 -1.03 -16.43 5.44
C MET A 226 -1.44 -17.56 4.48
N LYS A 227 -2.27 -17.27 3.47
CA LYS A 227 -2.66 -18.25 2.45
C LYS A 227 -1.47 -18.78 1.66
N PHE A 228 -0.53 -17.89 1.31
CA PHE A 228 0.71 -18.28 0.63
C PHE A 228 1.55 -19.21 1.51
N ALA A 229 1.77 -18.84 2.78
CA ALA A 229 2.56 -19.63 3.72
C ALA A 229 1.92 -21.00 3.99
N ASP A 230 0.60 -21.07 4.16
CA ASP A 230 -0.12 -22.32 4.35
C ASP A 230 0.00 -23.25 3.12
N LYS A 231 -0.18 -22.71 1.91
CA LYS A 231 -0.03 -23.47 0.66
C LYS A 231 1.34 -24.15 0.54
N TRP A 232 2.40 -23.48 0.99
CA TRP A 232 3.79 -23.91 0.84
C TRP A 232 4.46 -24.35 2.16
N ARG A 233 3.67 -24.62 3.21
CA ARG A 233 4.17 -25.05 4.51
C ARG A 233 4.96 -26.37 4.39
N THR A 234 6.00 -26.50 5.20
CA THR A 234 6.83 -27.72 5.25
C THR A 234 6.31 -28.75 6.25
N HIS A 235 5.45 -28.35 7.18
CA HIS A 235 4.82 -29.21 8.18
C HIS A 235 3.40 -28.73 8.55
N ASN A 236 2.58 -29.62 9.12
CA ASN A 236 1.20 -29.36 9.50
C ASN A 236 1.02 -28.96 10.99
N GLN A 237 2.08 -28.55 11.69
CA GLN A 237 1.95 -28.03 13.05
C GLN A 237 1.15 -26.72 13.05
N THR A 238 0.14 -26.66 13.91
CA THR A 238 -0.75 -25.50 14.08
C THR A 238 -0.65 -24.87 15.47
N ILE A 239 0.02 -25.56 16.41
CA ILE A 239 0.19 -25.11 17.79
C ILE A 239 1.55 -24.44 17.92
N ILE A 240 1.57 -23.23 18.48
CA ILE A 240 2.79 -22.54 18.90
C ILE A 240 3.08 -23.00 20.33
N THR A 241 4.13 -23.80 20.51
CA THR A 241 4.60 -24.31 21.81
C THR A 241 5.79 -23.51 22.32
#